data_AF-A0A9W6GZ61-F1
#
_entry.id   AF-A0A9W6GZ61-F1
#
_cell.length_a   1.000
_cell.length_b   1.000
_cell.length_c   1.000
_cell.angle_alpha   90.00
_cell.angle_beta   90.00
_cell.angle_gamma   90.00
#
_symmetry.space_group_name_H-M   'P 1'
#
loop_
_entity.id
_entity.type
_entity.pdbx_description
1 polymer ?
#
loop_
_entity_poly.entity_id
_entity_poly.type
_entity_poly.pdbx_seq_one_letter_code
_entity_poly.pdbx_strand_id
1 'polypeptide(L)'
;MKPITPSAHGYLDYVTVAVFLLAPKLLGFDGLPALLSWTLAGVHLALTLVTDFPLGWRPWLPFWIHGWIERIVGPALVLVAFLVKFSEGGSAFGFYLLMGLVIIAVGWLTDYSGGTKQALRPSL
;
A
#
# COMPACT_ATOMS: atom_id res chain seq x y z
N MET A 1 -19.62 -1.99 -11.38
CA MET A 1 -18.32 -2.63 -11.71
C MET A 1 -17.24 -1.70 -11.19
N LYS A 2 -16.24 -2.22 -10.48
CA LYS A 2 -15.12 -1.39 -10.01
C LYS A 2 -14.03 -1.35 -11.10
N PRO A 3 -13.40 -0.18 -11.36
CA PRO A 3 -12.52 -0.03 -12.52
C PRO A 3 -11.13 -0.65 -12.35
N ILE A 4 -10.64 -0.82 -11.12
CA ILE A 4 -9.32 -1.44 -10.87
C ILE A 4 -9.51 -2.93 -10.62
N THR A 5 -8.96 -3.75 -11.51
CA THR A 5 -8.97 -5.22 -11.40
C THR A 5 -7.93 -5.71 -10.37
N PRO A 6 -8.05 -6.95 -9.85
CA PRO A 6 -7.04 -7.51 -8.94
C PRO A 6 -5.61 -7.51 -9.52
N SER A 7 -5.46 -7.76 -10.83
CA SER A 7 -4.14 -7.68 -11.48
C SER A 7 -3.61 -6.26 -11.51
N ALA A 8 -4.44 -5.28 -11.87
CA ALA A 8 -4.04 -3.88 -11.90
C ALA A 8 -3.65 -3.38 -10.50
N HIS A 9 -4.40 -3.76 -9.48
CA HIS A 9 -4.08 -3.45 -8.08
C HIS A 9 -2.71 -3.99 -7.67
N GLY A 10 -2.40 -5.25 -7.99
CA GLY A 10 -1.07 -5.81 -7.68
C GLY A 10 0.08 -5.07 -8.35
N TYR A 11 -0.08 -4.51 -9.55
CA TYR A 11 0.94 -3.63 -10.12
C TYR A 11 1.08 -2.33 -9.33
N LEU A 12 -0.03 -1.74 -8.90
CA LEU A 12 -0.03 -0.53 -8.07
C LEU A 12 0.64 -0.79 -6.71
N ASP A 13 0.49 -1.99 -6.13
CA ASP A 13 1.19 -2.39 -4.92
C ASP A 13 2.72 -2.37 -5.09
N TYR A 14 3.24 -3.01 -6.13
CA TYR A 14 4.68 -3.00 -6.39
C TYR A 14 5.21 -1.60 -6.70
N VAL A 15 4.44 -0.77 -7.42
CA VAL A 15 4.78 0.64 -7.64
C VAL A 15 4.81 1.40 -6.32
N THR A 16 3.83 1.19 -5.45
CA THR A 16 3.75 1.82 -4.13
C THR A 16 4.96 1.43 -3.27
N VAL A 17 5.36 0.16 -3.26
CA VAL A 17 6.58 -0.31 -2.60
C VAL A 17 7.81 0.42 -3.13
N ALA A 18 7.98 0.51 -4.45
CA ALA A 18 9.12 1.20 -5.06
C ALA A 18 9.14 2.69 -4.70
N VAL A 19 7.98 3.35 -4.72
CA VAL A 19 7.83 4.76 -4.36
C VAL A 19 8.23 4.99 -2.90
N PHE A 20 7.71 4.22 -1.95
CA PHE A 20 8.08 4.35 -0.54
C PHE A 20 9.55 3.97 -0.27
N LEU A 21 10.09 2.97 -0.97
CA LEU A 21 11.48 2.56 -0.81
C LEU A 21 12.46 3.66 -1.27
N LEU A 22 12.14 4.32 -2.38
CA LEU A 22 13.01 5.33 -3.00
C LEU A 22 12.77 6.75 -2.46
N ALA A 23 11.61 7.04 -1.88
CA ALA A 23 11.24 8.37 -1.42
C ALA A 23 12.27 9.01 -0.49
N PRO A 24 12.85 8.32 0.52
CA PRO A 24 13.83 8.95 1.40
C PRO A 24 15.05 9.49 0.66
N LYS A 25 15.56 8.74 -0.32
CA LYS A 25 16.71 9.15 -1.12
C LYS A 25 16.35 10.27 -2.11
N LEU A 26 15.20 10.18 -2.76
CA LEU A 26 14.81 11.11 -3.82
C LEU A 26 14.27 12.44 -3.30
N LEU A 27 13.63 12.43 -2.12
CA LEU A 27 13.00 13.60 -1.51
C LEU A 27 13.78 14.16 -0.31
N GLY A 28 14.92 13.53 0.01
CA GLY A 28 15.80 13.96 1.11
C GLY A 28 15.21 13.75 2.49
N PHE A 29 14.43 12.69 2.70
CA PHE A 29 13.92 12.37 4.03
C PHE A 29 15.04 11.85 4.93
N ASP A 30 15.02 12.29 6.17
CA ASP A 30 15.82 11.77 7.27
C ASP A 30 14.92 11.37 8.46
N GLY A 31 15.52 10.84 9.52
CA GLY A 31 14.83 10.53 10.78
C GLY A 31 13.54 9.71 10.62
N LEU A 32 12.45 10.22 11.18
CA LEU A 32 11.16 9.52 11.25
C LEU A 32 10.47 9.34 9.88
N PRO A 33 10.37 10.36 8.99
CA PRO A 33 9.86 10.16 7.63
C PRO A 33 10.65 9.12 6.81
N ALA A 34 11.99 9.08 6.94
CA ALA A 34 12.78 8.05 6.25
C ALA A 34 12.47 6.64 6.78
N LEU A 35 12.49 6.47 8.11
CA LEU A 35 12.19 5.21 8.77
C LEU A 35 10.80 4.70 8.40
N LEU A 36 9.79 5.56 8.51
CA LEU A 36 8.41 5.19 8.20
C LEU A 36 8.25 4.79 6.74
N SER A 37 8.89 5.50 5.80
CA SER A 37 8.86 5.15 4.38
C SER A 37 9.42 3.75 4.12
N TRP A 38 10.59 3.41 4.68
CA TRP A 38 11.18 2.08 4.51
C TRP A 38 10.36 0.98 5.21
N THR A 39 9.82 1.26 6.40
CA THR A 39 8.93 0.33 7.09
C THR A 39 7.68 0.05 6.26
N LEU A 40 7.03 1.08 5.71
CA LEU A 40 5.87 0.92 4.83
C LEU A 40 6.22 0.14 3.57
N ALA A 41 7.36 0.41 2.92
CA ALA A 41 7.79 -0.35 1.75
C ALA A 41 7.96 -1.84 2.07
N GLY A 42 8.63 -2.17 3.18
CA GLY A 42 8.84 -3.55 3.59
C GLY A 42 7.54 -4.27 3.97
N VAL A 43 6.68 -3.62 4.78
CA VAL A 43 5.39 -4.18 5.20
C VAL A 43 4.44 -4.33 4.02
N HIS A 44 4.35 -3.34 3.13
CA HIS A 44 3.48 -3.39 1.95
C HIS A 44 3.93 -4.47 0.97
N LEU A 45 5.25 -4.66 0.79
CA LEU A 45 5.78 -5.76 -0.02
C LEU A 45 5.45 -7.11 0.61
N ALA A 46 5.64 -7.27 1.91
CA ALA A 46 5.29 -8.51 2.60
C ALA A 46 3.78 -8.82 2.44
N LEU A 47 2.92 -7.81 2.67
CA LEU A 47 1.48 -7.90 2.50
C LEU A 47 1.11 -8.31 1.06
N THR A 48 1.69 -7.64 0.07
CA THR A 48 1.55 -7.94 -1.36
C THR A 48 1.91 -9.38 -1.65
N LEU A 49 3.09 -9.84 -1.24
CA LEU A 49 3.55 -11.20 -1.51
C LEU A 49 2.65 -12.26 -0.87
N VAL A 50 2.06 -11.99 0.30
CA VAL A 50 1.20 -12.97 0.98
C VAL A 50 -0.29 -12.89 0.60
N THR A 51 -0.69 -11.93 -0.23
CA THR A 51 -2.08 -11.70 -0.61
C THR A 51 -2.56 -12.68 -1.70
N ASP A 52 -3.81 -13.13 -1.62
CA ASP A 52 -4.44 -14.02 -2.59
C ASP A 52 -5.02 -13.26 -3.79
N PHE A 53 -4.16 -12.95 -4.75
CA PHE A 53 -4.48 -12.28 -6.01
C PHE A 53 -3.41 -12.62 -7.08
N PRO A 54 -3.60 -12.26 -8.35
CA PRO A 54 -2.77 -12.75 -9.46
C PRO A 54 -1.26 -12.56 -9.26
N LEU A 55 -0.84 -11.42 -8.72
CA LEU A 55 0.57 -11.04 -8.55
C LEU A 55 1.15 -11.35 -7.16
N GLY A 56 0.37 -11.99 -6.28
CA GLY A 56 0.85 -12.48 -4.98
C GLY A 56 1.69 -13.74 -5.13
N TRP A 57 2.69 -13.93 -4.27
CA TRP A 57 3.53 -15.13 -4.25
C TRP A 57 2.83 -16.26 -3.51
N ARG A 58 2.48 -16.03 -2.24
CA ARG A 58 2.01 -17.06 -1.31
C ARG A 58 0.64 -16.66 -0.76
N PRO A 59 -0.48 -17.21 -1.27
CA PRO A 59 -1.83 -16.74 -0.93
C PRO A 59 -2.25 -17.19 0.48
N TRP A 60 -1.71 -16.53 1.51
CA TRP A 60 -2.05 -16.75 2.92
C TRP A 60 -3.09 -15.76 3.41
N LEU A 61 -3.16 -14.57 2.81
CA LEU A 61 -4.08 -13.51 3.18
C LEU A 61 -5.14 -13.32 2.08
N PRO A 62 -6.43 -13.48 2.38
CA PRO A 62 -7.50 -13.17 1.43
C PRO A 62 -7.44 -11.71 0.95
N PHE A 63 -7.70 -11.48 -0.35
CA PHE A 63 -7.60 -10.15 -0.95
C PHE A 63 -8.58 -9.12 -0.35
N TRP A 64 -9.74 -9.56 0.12
CA TRP A 64 -10.67 -8.67 0.82
C TRP A 64 -10.12 -8.14 2.15
N ILE A 65 -9.23 -8.89 2.83
CA ILE A 65 -8.54 -8.43 4.05
C ILE A 65 -7.47 -7.40 3.70
N HIS A 66 -6.71 -7.63 2.62
CA HIS A 66 -5.79 -6.61 2.07
C HIS A 66 -6.52 -5.28 1.89
N GLY A 67 -7.68 -5.30 1.22
CA GLY A 67 -8.48 -4.08 1.02
C GLY A 67 -8.99 -3.42 2.31
N TRP A 68 -9.14 -4.15 3.42
CA TRP A 68 -9.43 -3.53 4.72
C TRP A 68 -8.20 -2.86 5.33
N ILE A 69 -7.02 -3.44 5.18
CA ILE A 69 -5.76 -2.85 5.66
C ILE A 69 -5.54 -1.50 4.99
N GLU A 70 -5.71 -1.41 3.68
CA GLU A 70 -5.52 -0.15 2.94
C GLU A 70 -6.53 0.94 3.32
N ARG A 71 -7.77 0.56 3.66
CA ARG A 71 -8.78 1.51 4.18
C ARG A 71 -8.39 2.13 5.51
N ILE A 72 -7.49 1.50 6.26
CA ILE A 72 -6.93 2.05 7.50
C ILE A 72 -5.64 2.81 7.20
N VAL A 73 -4.74 2.22 6.40
CA VAL A 73 -3.43 2.80 6.08
C VAL A 73 -3.56 4.13 5.34
N GLY A 74 -4.43 4.24 4.33
CA GLY A 74 -4.62 5.47 3.57
C GLY A 74 -4.95 6.69 4.45
N PRO A 75 -6.03 6.64 5.25
CA PRO A 75 -6.35 7.69 6.21
C PRO A 75 -5.25 7.91 7.26
N ALA A 76 -4.59 6.86 7.74
CA ALA A 76 -3.49 7.01 8.68
C ALA A 76 -2.32 7.81 8.10
N LEU A 77 -1.97 7.61 6.82
CA LEU A 77 -0.92 8.39 6.14
C LEU A 77 -1.31 9.86 6.00
N VAL A 78 -2.58 10.15 5.68
CA VAL A 78 -3.10 11.52 5.67
C VAL A 78 -2.92 12.16 7.03
N LEU A 79 -3.31 11.49 8.12
CA LEU A 79 -3.17 12.02 9.47
C LEU A 79 -1.69 12.22 9.88
N VAL A 80 -0.82 11.27 9.54
CA VAL A 80 0.62 11.34 9.83
C VAL A 80 1.27 12.56 9.17
N ALA A 81 0.84 12.94 7.96
CA ALA A 81 1.37 14.10 7.26
C ALA A 81 1.28 15.38 8.12
N PHE A 82 0.25 15.53 8.94
CA PHE A 82 0.04 16.71 9.79
C PHE A 82 0.80 16.68 11.12
N LEU A 83 1.55 15.61 11.42
CA LEU A 83 2.43 15.60 12.59
C LEU A 83 3.60 16.57 12.38
N VAL A 84 4.05 17.21 13.46
CA VAL A 84 5.11 18.24 13.44
C VAL A 84 6.36 17.77 12.67
N LYS A 85 6.78 16.52 12.86
CA LYS A 85 7.96 15.92 12.19
C LYS A 85 7.83 15.77 10.68
N PHE A 86 6.63 15.92 10.12
CA PHE A 86 6.34 15.79 8.69
C PHE A 86 5.98 17.15 8.07
N SER A 87 5.33 18.04 8.84
CA SER A 87 4.93 19.37 8.37
C SER A 87 6.08 20.37 8.29
N GLU A 88 7.12 20.26 9.12
CA GLU A 88 8.30 21.14 9.10
C GLU A 88 9.18 20.94 7.85
N GLY A 89 9.10 19.77 7.20
CA GLY A 89 9.96 19.38 6.08
C GLY A 89 9.38 19.61 4.68
N GLY A 90 8.12 20.07 4.55
CA GLY A 90 7.43 20.37 3.28
C GLY A 90 7.23 19.17 2.33
N SER A 91 8.33 18.58 1.85
CA SER A 91 8.36 17.39 0.99
C SER A 91 7.76 16.16 1.67
N ALA A 92 8.04 15.95 2.97
CA ALA A 92 7.44 14.86 3.75
C ALA A 92 5.92 15.04 3.87
N PHE A 93 5.44 16.21 4.32
CA PHE A 93 4.02 16.53 4.36
C PHE A 93 3.33 16.23 3.02
N GLY A 94 3.85 16.79 1.92
CA GLY A 94 3.26 16.60 0.59
C GLY A 94 3.24 15.15 0.16
N PHE A 95 4.33 14.41 0.39
CA PHE A 95 4.44 13.00 0.04
C PHE A 95 3.44 12.13 0.79
N TYR A 96 3.39 12.22 2.12
CA TYR A 96 2.51 11.38 2.93
C TYR A 96 1.03 11.71 2.72
N LEU A 97 0.70 13.00 2.55
CA LEU A 97 -0.66 13.43 2.20
C LEU A 97 -1.08 12.86 0.84
N LEU A 98 -0.24 13.03 -0.19
CA LEU A 98 -0.52 12.53 -1.53
C LEU A 98 -0.66 11.02 -1.56
N MET A 99 0.29 10.29 -0.97
CA MET A 99 0.25 8.82 -0.94
C MET A 99 -0.96 8.29 -0.18
N GLY A 100 -1.34 8.92 0.94
CA GLY A 100 -2.56 8.58 1.66
C GLY A 100 -3.82 8.73 0.79
N LEU A 101 -3.94 9.85 0.06
CA LEU A 101 -5.06 10.09 -0.86
C LEU A 101 -5.06 9.10 -2.04
N VAL A 102 -3.89 8.80 -2.61
CA VAL A 102 -3.75 7.80 -3.69
C VAL A 102 -4.19 6.43 -3.21
N ILE A 103 -3.74 5.97 -2.04
CA ILE A 103 -4.12 4.66 -1.48
C ILE A 103 -5.63 4.61 -1.19
N ILE A 104 -6.22 5.69 -0.66
CA ILE A 104 -7.68 5.79 -0.50
C ILE A 104 -8.37 5.63 -1.86
N ALA A 105 -7.94 6.37 -2.88
CA ALA A 105 -8.55 6.31 -4.21
C ALA A 105 -8.43 4.89 -4.81
N VAL A 106 -7.24 4.29 -4.77
CA VAL A 106 -7.01 2.92 -5.24
C VAL A 106 -7.91 1.93 -4.50
N GLY A 107 -7.98 2.02 -3.17
CA GLY A 107 -8.80 1.10 -2.37
C GLY A 107 -10.30 1.25 -2.60
N TRP A 108 -10.79 2.45 -2.90
CA TRP A 108 -12.18 2.65 -3.27
C TRP A 108 -12.49 2.06 -4.66
N LEU A 109 -11.58 2.27 -5.61
CA LEU A 109 -11.73 1.89 -7.01
C LEU A 109 -11.39 0.41 -7.31
N THR A 110 -10.83 -0.32 -6.36
CA THR A 110 -10.40 -1.73 -6.52
C THR A 110 -11.51 -2.75 -6.28
N ASP A 111 -11.67 -3.66 -7.24
CA ASP A 111 -12.48 -4.87 -7.11
C ASP A 111 -11.77 -5.95 -6.30
N TYR A 112 -12.18 -6.11 -5.04
CA TYR A 112 -11.63 -7.13 -4.13
C TYR A 112 -12.36 -8.48 -4.19
N SER A 113 -13.28 -8.68 -5.14
CA SER A 113 -14.00 -9.96 -5.27
C SER A 113 -13.15 -11.09 -5.89
N GLY A 114 -12.02 -10.76 -6.50
CA GLY A 114 -11.20 -11.71 -7.27
C GLY A 114 -10.08 -12.43 -6.51
N GLY A 115 -10.39 -13.14 -5.43
CA GLY A 115 -9.44 -14.07 -4.81
C GLY A 115 -9.15 -15.26 -5.73
N THR A 116 -7.99 -15.29 -6.39
CA THR A 116 -7.74 -16.19 -7.53
C THR A 116 -7.05 -17.51 -7.20
N LYS A 117 -6.29 -17.62 -6.10
CA LYS A 117 -5.39 -18.78 -5.87
C LYS A 117 -5.82 -19.65 -4.68
N GLN A 118 -6.47 -19.11 -3.65
CA GLN A 118 -6.95 -19.93 -2.53
C GLN A 118 -8.13 -20.83 -2.96
N ALA A 119 -9.00 -20.33 -3.84
CA ALA A 119 -10.09 -21.10 -4.43
C ALA A 119 -9.63 -22.29 -5.30
N LEU A 120 -8.35 -22.34 -5.70
CA LEU A 120 -7.76 -23.40 -6.52
C LEU A 120 -7.01 -24.46 -5.70
N ARG A 121 -6.95 -24.35 -4.36
CA ARG A 121 -6.32 -25.35 -3.50
C ARG A 121 -7.34 -26.42 -3.12
N PRO A 122 -7.12 -27.71 -3.45
CA PRO A 122 -7.98 -28.79 -2.97
C PRO A 122 -8.00 -28.77 -1.43
N SER A 123 -9.19 -28.92 -0.84
CA SER A 123 -9.33 -29.21 0.59
C SER A 123 -8.69 -30.57 0.85
N LEU A 124 -7.55 -30.58 1.53
CA LEU A 124 -6.94 -31.79 2.08
C LEU A 124 -7.78 -32.36 3.21
#